data_AF-A0A3M6F218-F1
#
_entry.id   AF-A0A3M6F218-F1
#
_cell.length_a   1.000
_cell.length_b   1.000
_cell.length_c   1.000
_cell.angle_alpha   90.00
_cell.angle_beta   90.00
_cell.angle_gamma   90.00
#
_symmetry.space_group_name_H-M   'P 1'
#
loop_
_entity.id
_entity.type
_entity.pdbx_description
1 polymer ?
#
loop_
_entity_poly.entity_id
_entity_poly.type
_entity_poly.pdbx_seq_one_letter_code
_entity_poly.pdbx_strand_id
1 'polypeptide(L)'
;MKDSYKLIASLNKDQLRPFLDEKKIVMSYVYSQAVAYCVEHSEMHGDYSQLGALVNVFEGRDFKLFVSAWLCERLGLKSKMAPHGAVFSRNGNPPNSDMSFKMSVEAFAGSKFKIQVPVKPAGAKEKKTPKRVDMLDSWARLPGSFEHGKR
;
A
#
# COMPACT_ATOMS: atom_id res chain seq x y z
N MET A 1 -12.02 -3.92 24.10
CA MET A 1 -10.83 -4.81 24.18
C MET A 1 -9.53 -4.00 24.12
N LYS A 2 -9.27 -3.18 25.14
CA LYS A 2 -8.07 -2.33 25.20
C LYS A 2 -6.81 -3.13 25.58
N ASP A 3 -6.97 -4.25 26.29
CA ASP A 3 -5.84 -5.04 26.79
C ASP A 3 -5.15 -5.82 25.68
N SER A 4 -5.90 -6.31 24.67
CA SER A 4 -5.31 -6.92 23.48
C SER A 4 -4.39 -5.95 22.74
N TYR A 5 -4.76 -4.67 22.65
CA TYR A 5 -3.87 -3.64 22.11
C TYR A 5 -2.61 -3.44 22.95
N LYS A 6 -2.72 -3.37 24.27
CA LYS A 6 -1.56 -3.21 25.16
C LYS A 6 -0.56 -4.35 24.99
N LEU A 7 -1.04 -5.59 24.86
CA LEU A 7 -0.21 -6.77 24.62
C LEU A 7 0.55 -6.69 23.29
N ILE A 8 -0.13 -6.28 22.22
CA ILE A 8 0.51 -6.08 20.91
C ILE A 8 1.51 -4.91 20.97
N ALA A 9 1.15 -3.81 21.63
CA ALA A 9 2.03 -2.66 21.78
C ALA A 9 3.28 -2.96 22.61
N SER A 10 3.19 -3.84 23.62
CA SER A 10 4.36 -4.26 24.41
C SER A 10 5.37 -5.06 23.59
N LEU A 11 4.93 -5.79 22.56
CA LEU A 11 5.85 -6.52 21.67
C LEU A 11 6.82 -5.61 20.94
N ASN A 12 6.49 -4.33 20.74
CA ASN A 12 7.41 -3.35 20.13
C ASN A 12 8.62 -3.01 21.00
N LYS A 13 8.53 -3.26 22.32
CA LYS A 13 9.58 -2.96 23.30
C LYS A 13 10.28 -4.22 23.79
N ASP A 14 9.82 -5.38 23.37
CA ASP A 14 10.26 -6.67 23.89
C ASP A 14 11.46 -7.20 23.09
N GLN A 15 12.51 -7.58 23.81
CA GLN A 15 13.69 -8.23 23.23
C GLN A 15 13.36 -9.61 22.63
N LEU A 16 12.23 -10.20 23.01
CA LEU A 16 11.77 -11.49 22.49
C LEU A 16 11.14 -11.38 21.10
N ARG A 17 10.82 -10.17 20.62
CA ARG A 17 10.12 -9.97 19.35
C ARG A 17 10.78 -10.63 18.13
N PRO A 18 12.12 -10.59 17.95
CA PRO A 18 12.78 -11.24 16.82
C PRO A 18 12.60 -12.76 16.77
N PHE A 19 12.29 -13.39 17.91
CA PHE A 19 12.09 -14.85 18.00
C PHE A 19 10.64 -15.27 17.71
N LEU A 20 9.72 -14.31 17.55
CA LEU A 20 8.30 -14.58 17.30
C LEU A 20 8.00 -14.67 15.80
N ASP A 21 7.28 -15.73 15.42
CA ASP A 21 6.81 -15.92 14.05
C ASP A 21 5.72 -14.90 13.68
N GLU A 22 6.04 -14.04 12.71
CA GLU A 22 5.16 -12.98 12.22
C GLU A 22 3.84 -13.50 11.66
N LYS A 23 3.86 -14.69 11.04
CA LYS A 23 2.65 -15.32 10.49
C LYS A 23 1.66 -15.64 11.61
N LYS A 24 2.18 -16.18 12.72
CA LYS A 24 1.37 -16.50 13.89
C LYS A 24 0.80 -15.25 14.55
N ILE A 25 1.58 -14.17 14.58
CA ILE A 25 1.11 -12.89 15.13
C ILE A 25 -0.07 -12.36 14.31
N VAL A 26 0.05 -12.23 12.98
CA VAL A 26 -1.02 -11.71 12.12
C VAL A 26 -2.28 -12.57 12.19
N MET A 27 -2.12 -13.90 12.18
CA MET A 27 -3.23 -14.85 12.25
C MET A 27 -3.85 -14.95 13.66
N SER A 28 -3.20 -14.40 14.69
CA SER A 28 -3.67 -14.55 16.06
C SER A 28 -4.97 -13.80 16.30
N TYR A 29 -5.83 -14.41 17.12
CA TYR A 29 -7.07 -13.78 17.56
C TYR A 29 -6.81 -12.48 18.33
N VAL A 30 -5.77 -12.46 19.18
CA VAL A 30 -5.38 -11.27 19.96
C VAL A 30 -5.03 -10.09 19.06
N TYR A 31 -4.28 -10.33 17.98
CA TYR A 31 -3.96 -9.29 17.01
C TYR A 31 -5.21 -8.78 16.29
N SER A 32 -6.12 -9.67 15.86
CA SER A 32 -7.41 -9.27 15.27
C SER A 32 -8.25 -8.42 16.22
N GLN A 33 -8.26 -8.72 17.52
CA GLN A 33 -8.96 -7.91 18.52
C GLN A 33 -8.30 -6.53 18.71
N ALA A 34 -6.97 -6.46 18.69
CA ALA A 34 -6.22 -5.21 18.78
C ALA A 34 -6.48 -4.30 17.58
N VAL A 35 -6.54 -4.88 16.36
CA VAL A 35 -6.92 -4.17 15.13
C VAL A 35 -8.33 -3.61 15.25
N ALA A 36 -9.30 -4.44 15.66
CA ALA A 36 -10.69 -4.00 15.82
C ALA A 36 -10.81 -2.84 16.80
N TYR A 37 -10.13 -2.92 17.95
CA TYR A 37 -10.10 -1.84 18.94
C TYR A 37 -9.52 -0.54 18.36
N CYS A 38 -8.41 -0.60 17.62
CA CYS A 38 -7.79 0.61 17.07
C CYS A 38 -8.63 1.23 15.95
N VAL A 39 -9.29 0.41 15.12
CA VAL A 39 -10.22 0.88 14.09
C VAL A 39 -11.40 1.60 14.74
N GLU A 40 -12.04 0.96 15.71
CA GLU A 40 -13.16 1.53 16.46
C GLU A 40 -12.77 2.85 17.14
N HIS A 41 -11.62 2.88 17.81
CA HIS A 41 -11.10 4.10 18.43
C HIS A 41 -10.81 5.22 17.41
N SER A 42 -10.23 4.86 16.26
CA SER A 42 -9.94 5.81 15.17
C SER A 42 -11.22 6.39 14.56
N GLU A 43 -12.27 5.59 14.44
CA GLU A 43 -13.58 6.03 13.93
C GLU A 43 -14.30 6.95 14.92
N MET A 44 -14.30 6.61 16.21
CA MET A 44 -14.98 7.40 17.23
C MET A 44 -14.28 8.72 17.55
N HIS A 45 -12.95 8.72 17.63
CA HIS A 45 -12.19 9.88 18.13
C HIS A 45 -11.40 10.61 17.04
N GLY A 46 -11.25 10.02 15.85
CA GLY A 46 -10.39 10.57 14.80
C GLY A 46 -8.89 10.54 15.13
N ASP A 47 -8.49 9.79 16.17
CA ASP A 47 -7.09 9.64 16.58
C ASP A 47 -6.47 8.38 15.94
N TYR A 48 -5.40 8.58 15.17
CA TYR A 48 -4.66 7.53 14.45
C TYR A 48 -3.33 7.17 15.09
N SER A 49 -2.98 7.78 16.23
CA SER A 49 -1.69 7.61 16.92
C SER A 49 -1.41 6.15 17.28
N GLN A 50 -2.45 5.37 17.58
CA GLN A 50 -2.35 3.98 18.03
C GLN A 50 -2.08 2.99 16.90
N LEU A 51 -2.38 3.35 15.65
CA LEU A 51 -2.25 2.47 14.48
C LEU A 51 -0.80 2.11 14.15
N GLY A 52 0.14 3.01 14.44
CA GLY A 52 1.56 2.78 14.20
C GLY A 52 2.08 1.55 14.95
N ALA A 53 1.61 1.34 16.18
CA ALA A 53 2.00 0.21 17.00
C ALA A 53 1.64 -1.14 16.37
N LEU A 54 0.52 -1.23 15.64
CA LEU A 54 0.07 -2.46 14.97
C LEU A 54 1.00 -2.84 13.81
N VAL A 55 1.46 -1.86 13.03
CA VAL A 55 2.39 -2.09 11.91
C VAL A 55 3.80 -2.37 12.42
N ASN A 56 4.24 -1.62 13.42
CA ASN A 56 5.60 -1.68 13.93
C ASN A 56 5.94 -3.00 14.62
N VAL A 57 4.92 -3.79 15.02
CA VAL A 57 5.17 -5.13 15.52
C VAL A 57 5.90 -5.94 14.47
N PHE A 58 5.64 -5.79 13.18
CA PHE A 58 6.32 -6.57 12.15
C PHE A 58 7.72 -6.03 11.88
N GLU A 59 8.66 -6.90 11.55
CA GLU A 59 9.95 -6.59 10.94
C GLU A 59 9.86 -6.79 9.43
N GLY A 60 9.19 -7.87 8.99
CA GLY A 60 9.02 -8.23 7.59
C GLY A 60 8.29 -7.17 6.78
N ARG A 61 8.87 -6.84 5.62
CA ARG A 61 8.33 -5.81 4.72
C ARG A 61 6.92 -6.15 4.25
N ASP A 62 6.67 -7.39 3.86
CA ASP A 62 5.36 -7.82 3.35
C ASP A 62 4.30 -7.70 4.45
N PHE A 63 4.59 -8.11 5.69
CA PHE A 63 3.63 -7.95 6.79
C PHE A 63 3.35 -6.48 7.11
N LYS A 64 4.38 -5.63 7.17
CA LYS A 64 4.23 -4.17 7.37
C LYS A 64 3.34 -3.55 6.30
N LEU A 65 3.65 -3.83 5.04
CA LEU A 65 2.92 -3.30 3.91
C LEU A 65 1.47 -3.80 3.92
N PHE A 66 1.20 -5.04 4.32
CA PHE A 66 -0.13 -5.63 4.29
C PHE A 66 -1.02 -4.93 5.31
N VAL A 67 -0.55 -4.87 6.56
CA VAL A 67 -1.28 -4.22 7.66
C VAL A 67 -1.45 -2.74 7.36
N SER A 68 -0.40 -2.06 6.90
CA SER A 68 -0.49 -0.63 6.59
C SER A 68 -1.47 -0.34 5.44
N ALA A 69 -1.46 -1.14 4.37
CA ALA A 69 -2.37 -0.97 3.24
C ALA A 69 -3.81 -1.24 3.65
N TRP A 70 -4.04 -2.31 4.42
CA TRP A 70 -5.35 -2.64 4.94
C TRP A 70 -5.92 -1.53 5.82
N LEU A 71 -5.11 -0.99 6.75
CA LEU A 71 -5.53 0.14 7.60
C LEU A 71 -5.82 1.40 6.77
N CYS A 72 -5.02 1.67 5.73
CA CYS A 72 -5.26 2.79 4.83
C CYS A 72 -6.59 2.65 4.09
N GLU A 73 -6.91 1.46 3.59
CA GLU A 73 -8.14 1.19 2.86
C GLU A 73 -9.37 1.21 3.79
N ARG A 74 -9.27 0.56 4.96
CA ARG A 74 -10.35 0.49 5.94
C ARG A 74 -10.76 1.85 6.49
N LEU A 75 -9.80 2.76 6.69
CA LEU A 75 -10.02 4.06 7.34
C LEU A 75 -9.89 5.28 6.41
N GLY A 76 -9.62 5.10 5.11
CA GLY A 76 -9.44 6.22 4.18
C GLY A 76 -8.16 7.03 4.44
N LEU A 77 -7.09 6.36 4.88
CA LEU A 77 -5.84 6.97 5.30
C LEU A 77 -4.72 6.80 4.26
N LYS A 78 -3.64 7.51 4.52
CA LYS A 78 -2.33 7.41 3.88
C LYS A 78 -1.33 7.09 4.98
N SER A 79 -0.46 6.12 4.72
CA SER A 79 0.66 5.79 5.62
C SER A 79 1.97 6.38 5.11
N LYS A 80 2.87 6.72 6.04
CA LYS A 80 4.27 7.05 5.78
C LYS A 80 5.12 6.36 6.84
N MET A 81 6.26 5.81 6.46
CA MET A 81 7.26 5.34 7.41
C MET A 81 8.07 6.55 7.92
N ALA A 82 7.99 6.82 9.22
CA ALA A 82 8.79 7.80 9.94
C ALA A 82 9.89 7.08 10.76
N PRO A 83 10.87 7.80 11.33
CA PRO A 83 11.94 7.19 12.15
C PRO A 83 11.42 6.36 13.33
N HIS A 84 10.25 6.72 13.87
CA HIS A 84 9.59 6.02 14.97
C HIS A 84 8.51 5.02 14.51
N GLY A 85 8.48 4.71 13.22
CA GLY A 85 7.58 3.72 12.62
C GLY A 85 6.46 4.31 11.76
N ALA A 86 5.40 3.52 11.53
CA ALA A 86 4.32 3.91 10.65
C ALA A 86 3.46 5.05 11.23
N VAL A 87 3.29 6.12 10.45
CA VAL A 87 2.42 7.26 10.76
C VAL A 87 1.31 7.35 9.73
N PHE A 88 0.11 7.67 10.19
CA PHE A 88 -1.09 7.73 9.35
C PHE A 88 -1.69 9.14 9.32
N SER A 89 -2.19 9.53 8.15
CA SER A 89 -2.86 10.80 7.89
C SER A 89 -4.03 10.60 6.95
N ARG A 90 -5.07 11.44 7.00
CA ARG A 90 -6.19 11.34 6.05
C ARG A 90 -5.73 11.60 4.61
N ASN A 91 -6.27 10.83 3.66
CA ASN A 91 -5.94 10.93 2.24
C ASN A 91 -7.09 11.50 1.38
N GLY A 92 -8.24 11.81 2.00
CA GLY A 92 -9.43 12.30 1.28
C GLY A 92 -10.24 11.21 0.57
N ASN A 93 -9.73 9.97 0.51
CA ASN A 93 -10.48 8.81 0.02
C ASN A 93 -11.54 8.37 1.04
N PRO A 94 -12.70 7.88 0.59
CA PRO A 94 -13.71 7.34 1.50
C PRO A 94 -13.19 6.05 2.19
N PRO A 95 -13.51 5.85 3.48
CA PRO A 95 -13.20 4.62 4.20
C PRO A 95 -14.04 3.44 3.66
N ASN A 96 -13.45 2.25 3.60
CA ASN A 96 -14.15 1.02 3.23
C ASN A 96 -14.57 0.22 4.47
N SER A 97 -15.75 0.51 5.03
CA SER A 97 -16.24 -0.12 6.27
C SER A 97 -16.44 -1.63 6.21
N ASP A 98 -16.72 -2.15 5.00
CA ASP A 98 -17.12 -3.54 4.79
C ASP A 98 -15.92 -4.48 4.73
N MET A 99 -14.70 -3.93 4.76
CA MET A 99 -13.48 -4.69 4.69
C MET A 99 -13.22 -5.50 5.97
N SER A 100 -13.27 -6.83 5.86
CA SER A 100 -13.00 -7.74 6.98
C SER A 100 -11.51 -8.07 7.09
N PHE A 101 -10.92 -7.79 8.24
CA PHE A 101 -9.51 -8.10 8.50
C PHE A 101 -9.21 -9.59 8.34
N LYS A 102 -10.09 -10.46 8.86
CA LYS A 102 -9.92 -11.92 8.78
C LYS A 102 -9.87 -12.41 7.33
N MET A 103 -10.80 -11.95 6.50
CA MET A 103 -10.85 -12.34 5.08
C MET A 103 -9.61 -11.86 4.33
N SER A 104 -9.13 -10.64 4.61
CA SER A 104 -7.90 -10.12 4.01
C SER A 104 -6.67 -10.92 4.44
N VAL A 105 -6.61 -11.36 5.70
CA VAL A 105 -5.53 -12.19 6.23
C VAL A 105 -5.53 -13.58 5.60
N GLU A 106 -6.69 -14.20 5.42
CA GLU A 106 -6.82 -15.49 4.73
C GLU A 106 -6.37 -15.40 3.27
N ALA A 107 -6.76 -14.34 2.56
CA ALA A 107 -6.27 -14.08 1.20
C ALA A 107 -4.75 -13.90 1.16
N PHE A 108 -4.17 -13.21 2.14
CA PHE A 108 -2.73 -13.02 2.26
C PHE A 108 -1.99 -14.32 2.62
N ALA A 109 -2.58 -15.18 3.45
CA ALA A 109 -2.05 -16.51 3.72
C ALA A 109 -2.08 -17.39 2.45
N GLY A 110 -3.15 -17.31 1.67
CA GLY A 110 -3.28 -17.97 0.36
C GLY A 110 -2.22 -17.52 -0.66
N SER A 111 -1.79 -16.26 -0.61
CA SER A 111 -0.68 -15.74 -1.43
C SER A 111 0.72 -16.05 -0.85
N LYS A 112 0.82 -16.96 0.12
CA LYS A 112 2.05 -17.34 0.83
C LYS A 112 2.72 -16.15 1.54
N PHE A 113 1.91 -15.23 2.08
CA PHE A 113 2.37 -14.02 2.78
C PHE A 113 3.23 -13.11 1.91
N LYS A 114 3.00 -13.13 0.59
CA LYS A 114 3.63 -12.20 -0.36
C LYS A 114 2.62 -11.16 -0.79
N ILE A 115 3.00 -9.90 -0.69
CA ILE A 115 2.19 -8.83 -1.23
C ILE A 115 2.36 -8.78 -2.73
N GLN A 116 1.24 -8.91 -3.43
CA GLN A 116 1.14 -8.49 -4.81
C GLN A 116 0.97 -6.98 -4.79
N VAL A 117 2.08 -6.24 -4.70
CA VAL A 117 2.02 -4.79 -4.88
C VAL A 117 1.58 -4.61 -6.32
N PRO A 118 0.46 -3.94 -6.62
CA PRO A 118 0.26 -3.42 -7.95
C PRO A 118 1.38 -2.40 -8.11
N VAL A 119 2.48 -2.82 -8.75
CA VAL A 119 3.49 -1.90 -9.22
C VAL A 119 2.73 -0.99 -10.17
N LYS A 120 2.31 0.18 -9.70
CA LYS A 120 2.00 1.29 -10.59
C LYS A 120 3.20 1.34 -11.55
N PRO A 121 3.02 1.15 -12.86
CA PRO A 121 4.15 1.20 -13.76
C PRO A 121 4.86 2.53 -13.52
N ALA A 122 6.11 2.46 -13.07
CA ALA A 122 6.98 3.61 -13.01
C ALA A 122 7.09 4.13 -14.45
N GLY A 123 6.45 5.28 -14.69
CA GLY A 123 6.41 5.91 -16.01
C GLY A 123 5.06 5.75 -16.70
N ALA A 124 4.10 6.60 -16.34
CA ALA A 124 3.35 7.25 -17.40
C ALA A 124 4.40 8.02 -18.23
N LYS A 125 4.96 7.37 -19.27
CA LYS A 125 5.58 8.10 -20.36
C LYS A 125 4.48 9.04 -20.84
N GLU A 126 4.63 10.33 -20.55
CA GLU A 126 3.93 11.37 -21.28
C GLU A 126 4.03 10.98 -22.75
N LYS A 127 2.87 10.73 -23.37
CA LYS A 127 2.80 10.63 -24.82
C LYS A 127 3.32 11.97 -25.32
N LYS A 128 4.57 12.01 -25.78
CA LYS A 128 5.08 13.13 -26.57
C LYS A 128 4.05 13.33 -27.67
N THR A 129 3.30 14.42 -27.57
CA THR A 129 2.50 14.92 -28.67
C THR A 129 3.43 15.01 -29.88
N PRO A 130 3.03 14.49 -31.06
CA PRO A 130 3.89 14.61 -32.23
C PRO A 130 4.10 16.09 -32.49
N LYS A 131 5.36 16.55 -32.42
CA LYS A 131 5.75 17.88 -32.85
C LYS A 131 5.22 18.03 -34.28
N ARG A 132 4.44 19.09 -34.51
CA ARG A 132 4.01 19.51 -35.84
C ARG A 132 5.29 19.79 -36.63
N VAL A 133 5.71 18.84 -37.45
CA VAL A 133 6.84 19.02 -38.37
C VAL A 133 6.34 19.96 -39.44
N ASP A 134 6.96 21.13 -39.53
CA ASP A 134 6.71 22.09 -40.59
C ASP A 134 7.14 21.45 -41.92
N MET A 135 6.18 21.24 -42.82
CA MET A 135 6.37 20.49 -44.07
C MET A 135 7.25 21.23 -45.10
N LEU A 136 7.79 22.39 -44.72
CA LEU A 136 8.65 23.23 -45.56
C LEU A 136 10.14 23.12 -45.22
N ASP A 137 10.51 22.59 -44.05
CA ASP A 137 11.90 22.49 -43.57
C ASP A 137 12.45 21.06 -43.52
N SER A 138 11.79 20.11 -44.18
CA SER A 138 12.31 18.74 -44.28
C SER A 138 13.41 18.65 -45.35
N TRP A 139 14.63 18.35 -44.91
CA TRP A 139 15.83 18.02 -45.72
C TRP A 139 15.68 16.83 -46.70
N ALA A 140 14.48 16.29 -46.87
CA ALA A 140 14.18 15.20 -47.79
C ALA A 140 13.62 15.66 -49.14
N ARG A 141 13.89 16.90 -49.56
CA ARG A 141 13.85 17.26 -50.98
C ARG A 141 15.15 16.77 -51.64
N LEU A 142 15.17 15.50 -52.02
CA LEU A 142 16.07 15.04 -53.08
C LEU A 142 15.29 14.91 -54.40
N PRO A 143 15.86 15.39 -55.52
CA PRO A 143 15.14 15.59 -56.78
C PRO A 143 15.33 14.40 -57.74
N GLY A 144 14.28 14.06 -58.50
CA GLY A 144 14.32 13.03 -59.55
C GLY A 144 14.21 11.60 -58.97
N SER A 145 13.59 10.63 -59.63
CA SER A 145 13.17 10.52 -61.02
C SER A 145 12.31 9.26 -61.19
N PHE A 146 11.38 9.32 -62.15
CA PHE A 146 11.02 8.24 -63.08
C PHE A 146 10.12 7.06 -62.66
N GLU A 147 8.96 7.04 -63.36
CA GLU A 147 8.15 5.91 -63.86
C GLU A 147 7.35 5.00 -62.91
N HIS A 148 6.02 5.03 -63.06
CA HIS A 148 5.28 4.07 -63.91
C HIS A 148 3.77 4.21 -63.65
N GLY A 149 3.10 5.07 -64.42
CA GLY A 149 1.64 5.04 -64.57
C GLY A 149 1.26 4.03 -65.65
N LYS A 150 0.71 2.87 -65.26
CA LYS A 150 -0.03 1.99 -66.17
C LYS A 150 -1.52 2.22 -65.96
N ARG A 151 -2.12 2.81 -67.00
CA ARG A 151 -3.54 2.86 -67.42
C ARG A 151 -4.61 3.03 -66.35
#